data_AF-A0A1B6Y5V2-F1
#
_entry.id   AF-A0A1B6Y5V2-F1
#
_cell.length_a   1.000
_cell.length_b   1.000
_cell.length_c   1.000
_cell.angle_alpha   90.00
_cell.angle_beta   90.00
_cell.angle_gamma   90.00
#
_symmetry.space_group_name_H-M   'P 1'
#
loop_
_entity.id
_entity.type
_entity.pdbx_description
1 polymer ?
#
loop_
_entity_poly.entity_id
_entity_poly.type
_entity_poly.pdbx_seq_one_letter_code
_entity_poly.pdbx_strand_id
1 'polypeptide(L)'
;MQNDYEHSFSWNFSLKATPTQLWPFISDTNKFLKKAGQFSVRKESFLTDTKKGFLELTSTKMNTGYAWVEQPYSWEKPFRFGTSRQYKASLIKNLNFTVNLIPDESGTKLIIDLKFTTSRKFIRYFLVQYIERIVKRKVYNFVQECDRSAFTEAFPYEYNPKARLNRRAKNKISEIEQELQEKTRRQRIINHLISYMLRAEDEDLKTIHPYTLAEYWGEKKYSVLNVFLNAAKLGLLDFRWDVFCPNCKSTRQSFRRMRDIHSDLHCDECDSSYSIDFNENLHLVFNPNPLVRKISNSTYCYGGPQNTPQRVTQHYLKPGQQKYLNINLEEGTYLFKTSANEGFLKLHLRKDIDDAATIYITNDDLGGQEATISVTPNLTIVNDSDNDLICYIEKENWREEAIYATEVTSSHDFRTLFAQETLKDGEKVTASNLTILFTDLMNSTDLYLQEGDEFAIGQLMSHFKIIQQIVAEERGGIVKTIGDSVMAVFKEPVSALKAVERIQQIFSSSTAMGDSFKLKAGIHLGNCTAVNLNDRIDYFGTTVNIASRLVDVAEEKEIVVSEPFYNFGDTDLYLANNRKSLFIKSSEKELKGFEKETFKVKQISMERTSLRLVI
;
A
#
# COMPACT_ATOMS: atom_id res chain seq x y z
N MET A 1 -24.71 -32.26 36.63
CA MET A 1 -24.32 -30.85 36.53
C MET A 1 -22.80 -30.78 36.46
N GLN A 2 -22.21 -30.48 35.31
CA GLN A 2 -20.76 -30.23 35.23
C GLN A 2 -20.49 -28.87 35.88
N ASN A 3 -19.76 -28.86 37.00
CA ASN A 3 -19.34 -27.60 37.62
C ASN A 3 -18.28 -26.94 36.74
N ASP A 4 -18.66 -25.86 36.06
CA ASP A 4 -17.71 -25.00 35.35
C ASP A 4 -17.06 -24.04 36.35
N TYR A 5 -15.72 -23.97 36.32
CA TYR A 5 -14.95 -23.13 37.24
C TYR A 5 -14.41 -21.91 36.50
N GLU A 6 -14.95 -20.74 36.84
CA GLU A 6 -14.56 -19.45 36.29
C GLU A 6 -13.40 -18.80 37.07
N HIS A 7 -12.59 -18.02 36.37
CA HIS A 7 -11.66 -17.07 36.95
C HIS A 7 -11.49 -15.85 36.03
N SER A 8 -11.30 -14.67 36.63
CA SER A 8 -11.11 -13.40 35.94
C SER A 8 -9.87 -12.68 36.47
N PHE A 9 -9.05 -12.16 35.57
CA PHE A 9 -7.95 -11.25 35.85
C PHE A 9 -8.28 -9.87 35.30
N SER A 10 -7.84 -8.83 36.02
CA SER A 10 -7.81 -7.45 35.53
C SER A 10 -6.44 -6.87 35.86
N TRP A 11 -5.65 -6.60 34.83
CA TRP A 11 -4.30 -6.04 34.98
C TRP A 11 -4.31 -4.58 34.56
N ASN A 12 -3.81 -3.72 35.43
CA ASN A 12 -3.78 -2.27 35.23
C ASN A 12 -2.33 -1.80 35.05
N PHE A 13 -2.09 -0.98 34.03
CA PHE A 13 -0.79 -0.38 33.75
C PHE A 13 -0.96 1.12 33.52
N SER A 14 -0.09 1.94 34.10
CA SER A 14 -0.02 3.38 33.86
C SER A 14 1.12 3.65 32.88
N LEU A 15 0.80 4.29 31.77
CA LEU A 15 1.68 4.49 30.62
C LEU A 15 1.75 5.98 30.27
N LYS A 16 2.88 6.42 29.73
CA LYS A 16 3.12 7.84 29.41
C LYS A 16 2.57 8.24 28.04
N ALA A 17 2.61 7.33 27.08
CA ALA A 17 2.11 7.60 25.74
C ALA A 17 0.58 7.70 25.73
N THR A 18 0.04 8.51 24.83
CA THR A 18 -1.42 8.66 24.62
C THR A 18 -2.03 7.41 23.97
N PRO A 19 -3.36 7.20 24.03
CA PRO A 19 -3.99 6.04 23.40
C PRO A 19 -3.70 5.96 21.90
N THR A 20 -3.70 7.10 21.21
CA THR A 20 -3.39 7.19 19.77
C THR A 20 -1.95 6.77 19.46
N GLN A 21 -0.98 7.18 20.28
CA GLN A 21 0.43 6.79 20.12
C GLN A 21 0.65 5.30 20.45
N LEU A 22 -0.06 4.75 21.44
CA LEU A 22 0.06 3.35 21.83
C LEU A 22 -0.62 2.39 20.85
N TRP A 23 -1.71 2.83 20.21
CA TRP A 23 -2.57 1.96 19.40
C TRP A 23 -1.81 1.13 18.36
N PRO A 24 -0.91 1.68 17.51
CA PRO A 24 -0.21 0.91 16.50
C PRO A 24 0.59 -0.27 17.07
N PHE A 25 1.10 -0.14 18.29
CA PHE A 25 1.92 -1.16 18.95
C PHE A 25 1.08 -2.18 19.72
N ILE A 26 0.14 -1.71 20.54
CA ILE A 26 -0.62 -2.59 21.44
C ILE A 26 -1.72 -3.37 20.70
N SER A 27 -2.27 -2.81 19.62
CA SER A 27 -3.30 -3.46 18.81
C SER A 27 -2.74 -4.46 17.78
N ASP A 28 -1.40 -4.56 17.65
CA ASP A 28 -0.73 -5.69 16.98
C ASP A 28 -0.87 -6.95 17.86
N THR A 29 -2.07 -7.52 17.79
CA THR A 29 -2.46 -8.73 18.50
C THR A 29 -1.57 -9.92 18.15
N ASN A 30 -0.97 -9.95 16.96
CA ASN A 30 -0.09 -11.03 16.55
C ASN A 30 1.22 -11.00 17.36
N LYS A 31 1.86 -9.81 17.49
CA LYS A 31 3.02 -9.64 18.37
C LYS A 31 2.67 -9.75 19.85
N PHE A 32 1.55 -9.14 20.27
CA PHE A 32 1.08 -9.21 21.66
C PHE A 32 0.94 -10.68 22.12
N LEU A 33 0.24 -11.51 21.35
CA LEU A 33 0.01 -12.92 21.72
C LEU A 33 1.31 -13.73 21.68
N LYS A 34 2.19 -13.49 20.70
CA LYS A 34 3.53 -14.10 20.65
C LYS A 34 4.35 -13.78 21.89
N LYS A 35 4.44 -12.50 22.26
CA LYS A 35 5.21 -12.02 23.43
C LYS A 35 4.60 -12.50 24.74
N ALA A 36 3.26 -12.58 24.82
CA ALA A 36 2.54 -13.21 25.94
C ALA A 36 2.85 -14.71 26.08
N GLY A 37 3.39 -15.35 25.03
CA GLY A 37 3.81 -16.75 25.02
C GLY A 37 2.79 -17.72 24.43
N GLN A 38 1.82 -17.22 23.66
CA GLN A 38 0.90 -18.08 22.91
C GLN A 38 1.67 -18.90 21.87
N PHE A 39 1.25 -20.13 21.64
CA PHE A 39 1.71 -20.92 20.50
C PHE A 39 1.14 -20.37 19.19
N SER A 40 1.85 -20.62 18.09
CA SER A 40 1.33 -20.24 16.78
C SER A 40 0.12 -21.08 16.40
N VAL A 41 -0.68 -20.51 15.51
CA VAL A 41 -2.02 -20.95 15.15
C VAL A 41 -2.15 -21.13 13.64
N ARG A 42 -3.06 -22.01 13.22
CA ARG A 42 -3.44 -22.22 11.81
C ARG A 42 -4.94 -22.14 11.67
N LYS A 43 -5.40 -21.59 10.53
CA LYS A 43 -6.78 -21.72 10.07
C LYS A 43 -6.99 -23.16 9.60
N GLU A 44 -8.09 -23.76 10.00
CA GLU A 44 -8.50 -25.10 9.59
C GLU A 44 -10.01 -25.08 9.37
N SER A 45 -10.52 -25.89 8.44
CA SER A 45 -11.95 -25.98 8.15
C SER A 45 -12.46 -27.34 8.62
N PHE A 46 -12.76 -27.47 9.91
CA PHE A 46 -13.24 -28.74 10.45
C PHE A 46 -14.75 -28.88 10.36
N LEU A 47 -15.48 -27.76 10.32
CA LEU A 47 -16.93 -27.73 10.16
C LEU A 47 -17.31 -27.17 8.78
N THR A 48 -18.22 -27.84 8.10
CA THR A 48 -18.87 -27.39 6.86
C THR A 48 -19.81 -26.19 7.07
N ASP A 49 -20.04 -25.75 8.32
CA ASP A 49 -21.06 -24.76 8.70
C ASP A 49 -20.53 -23.72 9.71
N THR A 50 -19.34 -23.17 9.44
CA THR A 50 -18.77 -22.08 10.27
C THR A 50 -19.50 -20.78 9.94
N LYS A 51 -20.10 -20.12 10.94
CA LYS A 51 -20.73 -18.81 10.76
C LYS A 51 -19.77 -17.80 10.12
N LYS A 52 -20.26 -17.02 9.15
CA LYS A 52 -19.46 -16.01 8.43
C LYS A 52 -18.72 -15.09 9.40
N GLY A 53 -17.41 -14.97 9.22
CA GLY A 53 -16.50 -14.15 10.04
C GLY A 53 -16.00 -14.76 11.35
N PHE A 54 -16.48 -15.95 11.74
CA PHE A 54 -15.86 -16.73 12.82
C PHE A 54 -14.65 -17.48 12.27
N LEU A 55 -13.61 -17.63 13.10
CA LEU A 55 -12.39 -18.33 12.72
C LEU A 55 -12.25 -19.64 13.49
N GLU A 56 -12.10 -20.74 12.77
CA GLU A 56 -11.71 -22.03 13.36
C GLU A 56 -10.18 -22.15 13.36
N LEU A 57 -9.59 -22.25 14.55
CA LEU A 57 -8.15 -22.20 14.74
C LEU A 57 -7.65 -23.41 15.52
N THR A 58 -6.44 -23.88 15.17
CA THR A 58 -5.69 -24.87 15.96
C THR A 58 -4.29 -24.39 16.31
N SER A 59 -3.74 -24.92 17.39
CA SER A 59 -2.33 -24.71 17.72
C SER A 59 -1.41 -25.64 16.92
N THR A 60 -0.27 -25.11 16.45
CA THR A 60 0.71 -25.87 15.66
C THR A 60 1.62 -26.77 16.48
N LYS A 61 1.66 -26.63 17.81
CA LYS A 61 2.61 -27.33 18.67
C LYS A 61 1.87 -28.21 19.68
N MET A 62 2.17 -29.51 19.60
CA MET A 62 1.63 -30.67 20.33
C MET A 62 0.47 -31.41 19.65
N ASN A 63 0.53 -32.74 19.68
CA ASN A 63 -0.55 -33.70 19.42
C ASN A 63 -1.73 -33.58 20.43
N THR A 64 -1.89 -32.43 21.09
CA THR A 64 -3.03 -32.13 21.97
C THR A 64 -3.88 -31.07 21.28
N GLY A 65 -5.03 -31.51 20.76
CA GLY A 65 -5.97 -30.74 19.94
C GLY A 65 -6.60 -29.54 20.65
N TYR A 66 -5.85 -28.45 20.79
CA TYR A 66 -6.41 -27.13 21.09
C TYR A 66 -7.03 -26.55 19.81
N ALA A 67 -8.23 -27.03 19.47
CA ALA A 67 -9.08 -26.41 18.48
C ALA A 67 -10.08 -25.48 19.18
N TRP A 68 -10.26 -24.27 18.67
CA TRP A 68 -11.27 -23.33 19.14
C TRP A 68 -11.93 -22.59 17.98
N VAL A 69 -13.13 -22.11 18.26
CA VAL A 69 -13.83 -21.13 17.42
C VAL A 69 -13.59 -19.76 18.06
N GLU A 70 -13.02 -18.84 17.29
CA GLU A 70 -12.77 -17.45 17.65
C GLU A 70 -13.89 -16.57 17.08
N GLN A 71 -14.51 -15.77 17.95
CA GLN A 71 -15.47 -14.75 17.53
C GLN A 71 -14.77 -13.62 16.78
N PRO A 72 -15.46 -12.90 15.88
CA PRO A 72 -14.93 -11.70 15.27
C PRO A 72 -14.39 -10.76 16.35
N TYR A 73 -13.17 -10.26 16.17
CA TYR A 73 -12.64 -9.23 17.06
C TYR A 73 -13.56 -8.02 17.02
N SER A 74 -13.76 -7.41 18.19
CA SER A 74 -14.45 -6.13 18.31
C SER A 74 -13.46 -5.07 18.76
N TRP A 75 -13.50 -3.90 18.14
CA TRP A 75 -12.63 -2.79 18.51
C TRP A 75 -13.22 -1.42 18.20
N GLU A 76 -12.75 -0.43 18.94
CA GLU A 76 -12.99 1.00 18.73
C GLU A 76 -11.63 1.69 18.83
N LYS A 77 -11.08 2.13 17.69
CA LYS A 77 -9.77 2.80 17.66
C LYS A 77 -9.90 4.21 18.26
N PRO A 78 -8.96 4.65 19.13
CA PRO A 78 -7.82 3.93 19.72
C PRO A 78 -8.09 3.35 21.12
N PHE A 79 -9.34 3.20 21.53
CA PHE A 79 -9.72 3.00 22.93
C PHE A 79 -9.85 1.55 23.38
N ARG A 80 -10.27 0.62 22.53
CA ARG A 80 -10.45 -0.77 22.98
C ARG A 80 -10.41 -1.79 21.87
N PHE A 81 -10.01 -3.01 22.20
CA PHE A 81 -10.18 -4.18 21.34
C PHE A 81 -10.29 -5.46 22.16
N GLY A 82 -10.90 -6.50 21.60
CA GLY A 82 -11.01 -7.79 22.25
C GLY A 82 -11.69 -8.86 21.41
N THR A 83 -11.66 -10.09 21.90
CA THR A 83 -12.34 -11.24 21.29
C THR A 83 -12.70 -12.29 22.36
N SER A 84 -13.53 -13.25 21.96
CA SER A 84 -13.89 -14.43 22.75
C SER A 84 -13.59 -15.71 21.98
N ARG A 85 -13.06 -16.72 22.67
CA ARG A 85 -12.72 -18.04 22.13
C ARG A 85 -13.49 -19.13 22.85
N GLN A 86 -14.07 -20.04 22.08
CA GLN A 86 -14.75 -21.23 22.55
C GLN A 86 -13.97 -22.48 22.13
N TYR A 87 -13.39 -23.18 23.09
CA TYR A 87 -12.54 -24.33 22.84
C TYR A 87 -13.36 -25.63 22.79
N LYS A 88 -13.08 -26.49 21.80
CA LYS A 88 -13.84 -27.73 21.55
C LYS A 88 -13.39 -28.89 22.46
N ALA A 89 -12.07 -29.07 22.66
CA ALA A 89 -11.49 -30.20 23.41
C ALA A 89 -10.25 -29.79 24.22
N SER A 90 -10.40 -28.82 25.13
CA SER A 90 -9.29 -28.20 25.87
C SER A 90 -9.51 -28.20 27.39
N LEU A 91 -8.43 -27.94 28.12
CA LEU A 91 -8.42 -27.64 29.55
C LEU A 91 -9.24 -26.36 29.87
N ILE A 92 -9.34 -25.46 28.90
CA ILE A 92 -10.15 -24.23 28.93
C ILE A 92 -11.40 -24.48 28.08
N LYS A 93 -12.56 -24.03 28.53
CA LYS A 93 -13.82 -24.06 27.75
C LYS A 93 -14.02 -22.74 27.00
N ASN A 94 -14.02 -21.63 27.73
CA ASN A 94 -14.17 -20.29 27.15
C ASN A 94 -13.03 -19.38 27.63
N LEU A 95 -12.61 -18.46 26.77
CA LEU A 95 -11.64 -17.41 27.05
C LEU A 95 -12.12 -16.10 26.44
N ASN A 96 -12.30 -15.06 27.26
CA ASN A 96 -12.60 -13.72 26.82
C ASN A 96 -11.43 -12.81 27.17
N PHE A 97 -11.02 -12.00 26.22
CA PHE A 97 -9.89 -11.10 26.34
C PHE A 97 -10.26 -9.72 25.82
N THR A 98 -10.09 -8.70 26.66
CA THR A 98 -10.34 -7.30 26.30
C THR A 98 -9.21 -6.41 26.78
N VAL A 99 -8.85 -5.44 25.96
CA VAL A 99 -7.87 -4.40 26.24
C VAL A 99 -8.57 -3.06 26.12
N ASN A 100 -8.48 -2.23 27.16
CA ASN A 100 -9.03 -0.89 27.21
C ASN A 100 -7.89 0.12 27.45
N LEU A 101 -7.82 1.15 26.62
CA LEU A 101 -6.93 2.30 26.72
C LEU A 101 -7.80 3.49 27.16
N ILE A 102 -7.67 3.88 28.42
CA ILE A 102 -8.41 5.01 28.98
C ILE A 102 -7.45 6.20 29.03
N PRO A 103 -7.75 7.32 28.35
CA PRO A 103 -6.98 8.56 28.49
C PRO A 103 -6.91 8.99 29.96
N ASP A 104 -5.73 9.40 30.41
CA ASP A 104 -5.48 9.91 31.77
C ASP A 104 -4.63 11.18 31.69
N GLU A 105 -4.63 12.02 32.73
CA GLU A 105 -3.86 13.29 32.74
C GLU A 105 -2.36 13.07 32.48
N SER A 106 -1.86 11.90 32.87
CA SER A 106 -0.44 11.50 32.76
C SER A 106 -0.11 10.67 31.51
N GLY A 107 -1.10 10.38 30.65
CA GLY A 107 -0.94 9.54 29.45
C GLY A 107 -2.12 8.59 29.25
N THR A 108 -1.91 7.30 29.53
CA THR A 108 -2.93 6.25 29.34
C THR A 108 -2.96 5.27 30.50
N LYS A 109 -4.15 4.97 31.00
CA LYS A 109 -4.41 3.80 31.85
C LYS A 109 -4.84 2.62 30.97
N LEU A 110 -3.95 1.64 30.83
CA LEU A 110 -4.20 0.40 30.09
C LEU A 110 -4.78 -0.65 31.04
N ILE A 111 -5.96 -1.18 30.71
CA ILE A 111 -6.61 -2.26 31.44
C ILE A 111 -6.72 -3.47 30.52
N ILE A 112 -6.15 -4.60 30.95
CA ILE A 112 -6.24 -5.89 30.27
C ILE A 112 -7.08 -6.82 31.13
N ASP A 113 -8.27 -7.17 30.64
CA ASP A 113 -9.15 -8.13 31.30
C ASP A 113 -9.10 -9.47 30.58
N LEU A 114 -8.93 -10.54 31.37
CA LEU A 114 -8.87 -11.91 30.90
C LEU A 114 -9.79 -12.78 31.75
N LYS A 115 -10.83 -13.33 31.13
CA LYS A 115 -11.78 -14.22 31.81
C LYS A 115 -11.75 -15.59 31.15
N PHE A 116 -11.63 -16.65 31.94
CA PHE A 116 -11.65 -18.01 31.41
C PHE A 116 -12.44 -18.97 32.29
N THR A 117 -12.93 -20.04 31.67
CA THR A 117 -13.67 -21.12 32.33
C THR A 117 -12.99 -22.46 32.08
N THR A 118 -13.00 -23.34 33.07
CA THR A 118 -12.39 -24.68 32.99
C THR A 118 -13.35 -25.74 33.49
N SER A 119 -13.15 -26.98 33.03
CA SER A 119 -13.95 -28.14 33.44
C SER A 119 -13.53 -28.74 34.79
N ARG A 120 -12.33 -28.42 35.31
CA ARG A 120 -11.82 -29.01 36.56
C ARG A 120 -11.13 -27.97 37.45
N LYS A 121 -11.43 -28.02 38.75
CA LYS A 121 -10.91 -27.09 39.77
C LYS A 121 -9.38 -27.05 39.86
N PHE A 122 -8.70 -28.20 39.76
CA PHE A 122 -7.24 -28.25 39.87
C PHE A 122 -6.55 -27.64 38.64
N ILE A 123 -7.09 -27.88 37.43
CA ILE A 123 -6.61 -27.26 36.18
C ILE A 123 -6.68 -25.74 36.32
N ARG A 124 -7.81 -25.22 36.81
CA ARG A 124 -7.95 -23.79 37.10
C ARG A 124 -6.84 -23.28 38.00
N TYR A 125 -6.55 -23.96 39.11
CA TYR A 125 -5.52 -23.52 40.05
C TYR A 125 -4.14 -23.40 39.37
N PHE A 126 -3.71 -24.41 38.60
CA PHE A 126 -2.42 -24.36 37.89
C PHE A 126 -2.40 -23.29 36.80
N LEU A 127 -3.48 -23.17 36.02
CA LEU A 127 -3.60 -22.10 35.01
C LEU A 127 -3.55 -20.72 35.63
N VAL A 128 -4.21 -20.52 36.78
CA VAL A 128 -4.18 -19.23 37.50
C VAL A 128 -2.77 -18.88 37.92
N GLN A 129 -2.04 -19.83 38.52
CA GLN A 129 -0.64 -19.60 38.92
C GLN A 129 0.28 -19.33 37.71
N TYR A 130 0.07 -20.05 36.60
CA TYR A 130 0.82 -19.83 35.37
C TYR A 130 0.56 -18.44 34.78
N ILE A 131 -0.71 -18.03 34.66
CA ILE A 131 -1.11 -16.75 34.09
C ILE A 131 -0.57 -15.60 34.96
N GLU A 132 -0.77 -15.66 36.27
CA GLU A 132 -0.39 -14.58 37.18
C GLU A 132 1.13 -14.42 37.35
N ARG A 133 1.90 -15.51 37.29
CA ARG A 133 3.37 -15.45 37.47
C ARG A 133 4.15 -15.30 36.18
N ILE A 134 3.74 -15.98 35.10
CA ILE A 134 4.52 -16.09 33.86
C ILE A 134 3.94 -15.18 32.79
N VAL A 135 2.64 -15.30 32.48
CA VAL A 135 2.01 -14.52 31.39
C VAL A 135 1.98 -13.04 31.75
N LYS A 136 1.56 -12.69 32.97
CA LYS A 136 1.53 -11.30 33.45
C LYS A 136 2.88 -10.61 33.34
N ARG A 137 3.98 -11.30 33.70
CA ARG A 137 5.34 -10.75 33.60
C ARG A 137 5.74 -10.50 32.14
N LYS A 138 5.40 -11.42 31.23
CA LYS A 138 5.68 -11.25 29.80
C LYS A 138 4.88 -10.10 29.19
N VAL A 139 3.58 -10.01 29.53
CA VAL A 139 2.69 -8.93 29.10
C VAL A 139 3.18 -7.59 29.65
N TYR A 140 3.58 -7.51 30.92
CA TYR A 140 4.18 -6.32 31.51
C TYR A 140 5.39 -5.84 30.71
N ASN A 141 6.33 -6.73 30.39
CA ASN A 141 7.52 -6.36 29.61
C ASN A 141 7.16 -5.84 28.22
N PHE A 142 6.20 -6.48 27.53
CA PHE A 142 5.75 -6.04 26.21
C PHE A 142 5.05 -4.68 26.28
N VAL A 143 4.18 -4.45 27.26
CA VAL A 143 3.50 -3.16 27.46
C VAL A 143 4.51 -2.04 27.71
N GLN A 144 5.54 -2.29 28.51
CA GLN A 144 6.62 -1.32 28.74
C GLN A 144 7.47 -1.05 27.48
N GLU A 145 7.69 -2.08 26.64
CA GLU A 145 8.33 -1.94 25.33
C GLU A 145 7.51 -1.02 24.42
N CYS A 146 6.19 -1.23 24.35
CA CYS A 146 5.26 -0.40 23.58
C CYS A 146 5.25 1.05 24.08
N ASP A 147 5.14 1.28 25.39
CA ASP A 147 5.10 2.64 25.97
C ASP A 147 6.39 3.40 25.69
N ARG A 148 7.55 2.75 25.85
CA ARG A 148 8.83 3.36 25.52
C ARG A 148 8.89 3.76 24.04
N SER A 149 8.57 2.84 23.14
CA SER A 149 8.61 3.11 21.70
C SER A 149 7.62 4.19 21.26
N ALA A 150 6.42 4.19 21.82
CA ALA A 150 5.40 5.19 21.53
C ALA A 150 5.79 6.57 22.07
N PHE A 151 6.42 6.63 23.26
CA PHE A 151 6.78 7.89 23.91
C PHE A 151 8.07 8.53 23.36
N THR A 152 9.08 7.74 23.01
CA THR A 152 10.36 8.26 22.51
C THR A 152 10.41 8.41 21.00
N GLU A 153 9.29 8.16 20.30
CA GLU A 153 9.21 8.13 18.82
C GLU A 153 10.30 7.25 18.17
N ALA A 154 10.78 6.26 18.91
CA ALA A 154 11.87 5.40 18.48
C ALA A 154 11.32 4.03 18.12
N PHE A 155 11.82 3.47 17.01
CA PHE A 155 11.21 2.28 16.45
C PHE A 155 11.41 1.07 17.36
N PRO A 156 10.39 0.20 17.55
CA PRO A 156 10.51 -0.97 18.41
C PRO A 156 11.72 -1.84 18.09
N TYR A 157 12.03 -2.00 16.80
CA TYR A 157 13.16 -2.79 16.36
C TYR A 157 14.52 -2.20 16.76
N GLU A 158 14.65 -0.89 16.98
CA GLU A 158 15.95 -0.29 17.29
C GLU A 158 16.48 -0.74 18.64
N TYR A 159 15.58 -1.05 19.57
CA TYR A 159 15.93 -1.57 20.88
C TYR A 159 16.18 -3.08 20.89
N ASN A 160 15.82 -3.77 19.83
CA ASN A 160 15.97 -5.21 19.75
C ASN A 160 17.44 -5.61 19.55
N PRO A 161 17.87 -6.72 20.18
CA PRO A 161 19.18 -7.27 19.90
C PRO A 161 19.25 -7.74 18.43
N LYS A 162 20.44 -7.65 17.84
CA LYS A 162 20.67 -8.17 16.49
C LYS A 162 20.37 -9.67 16.43
N ALA A 163 19.69 -10.09 15.38
CA ALA A 163 19.45 -11.48 15.03
C ALA A 163 20.79 -12.23 14.90
N ARG A 164 20.80 -13.48 15.38
CA ARG A 164 21.97 -14.35 15.27
C ARG A 164 22.06 -14.92 13.86
N LEU A 165 22.89 -14.30 13.03
CA LEU A 165 23.18 -14.78 11.68
C LEU A 165 24.42 -15.68 11.64
N ASN A 166 24.44 -16.65 10.74
CA ASN A 166 25.61 -17.48 10.47
C ASN A 166 26.71 -16.66 9.76
N ARG A 167 27.95 -17.16 9.76
CA ARG A 167 29.10 -16.44 9.17
C ARG A 167 28.90 -16.13 7.67
N ARG A 168 28.33 -17.06 6.91
CA ARG A 168 28.08 -16.90 5.47
C ARG A 168 27.12 -15.75 5.17
N ALA A 169 26.03 -15.64 5.93
CA ALA A 169 25.06 -14.56 5.82
C ALA A 169 25.68 -13.20 6.16
N LYS A 170 26.53 -13.13 7.20
CA LYS A 170 27.23 -11.89 7.55
C LYS A 170 28.17 -11.41 6.45
N ASN A 171 28.96 -12.33 5.87
CA ASN A 171 29.84 -12.00 4.75
C ASN A 171 29.03 -11.51 3.54
N LYS A 172 27.97 -12.24 3.18
CA LYS A 172 27.08 -11.85 2.08
C LYS A 172 26.45 -10.47 2.28
N ILE A 173 26.04 -10.12 3.51
CA ILE A 173 25.52 -8.77 3.81
C ILE A 173 26.60 -7.72 3.56
N SER A 174 27.83 -7.95 4.03
CA SER A 174 28.93 -7.00 3.85
C SER A 174 29.33 -6.80 2.38
N GLU A 175 29.32 -7.87 1.59
CA GLU A 175 29.57 -7.82 0.13
C GLU A 175 28.48 -7.01 -0.57
N ILE A 176 27.20 -7.31 -0.27
CA ILE A 176 26.07 -6.61 -0.88
C ILE A 176 26.02 -5.14 -0.45
N GLU A 177 26.38 -4.82 0.80
CA GLU A 177 26.43 -3.44 1.29
C GLU A 177 27.37 -2.57 0.45
N GLN A 178 28.55 -3.09 0.10
CA GLN A 178 29.51 -2.39 -0.75
C GLN A 178 28.94 -2.16 -2.16
N GLU A 179 28.37 -3.19 -2.77
CA GLU A 179 27.81 -3.09 -4.12
C GLU A 179 26.56 -2.17 -4.17
N LEU A 180 25.73 -2.18 -3.12
CA LEU A 180 24.61 -1.25 -2.98
C LEU A 180 25.08 0.20 -2.89
N GLN A 181 26.17 0.46 -2.17
CA GLN A 181 26.73 1.80 -2.05
C GLN A 181 27.29 2.30 -3.39
N GLU A 182 27.93 1.43 -4.18
CA GLU A 182 28.40 1.78 -5.53
C GLU A 182 27.24 2.11 -6.49
N LYS A 183 26.19 1.28 -6.51
CA LYS A 183 25.05 1.43 -7.43
C LYS A 183 24.11 2.56 -7.07
N THR A 184 23.81 2.74 -5.79
CA THR A 184 22.75 3.66 -5.34
C THR A 184 23.29 4.95 -4.73
N ARG A 185 24.53 4.94 -4.21
CA ARG A 185 25.17 6.05 -3.49
C ARG A 185 24.36 6.58 -2.29
N ARG A 186 23.58 5.72 -1.64
CA ARG A 186 22.63 6.07 -0.55
C ARG A 186 22.97 5.37 0.77
N GLN A 187 24.15 5.67 1.32
CA GLN A 187 24.67 5.00 2.53
C GLN A 187 23.69 5.04 3.71
N ARG A 188 23.00 6.17 3.93
CA ARG A 188 22.06 6.32 5.05
C ARG A 188 20.91 5.31 4.96
N ILE A 189 20.26 5.21 3.80
CA ILE A 189 19.15 4.26 3.57
C ILE A 189 19.66 2.81 3.66
N ILE A 190 20.85 2.53 3.13
CA ILE A 190 21.47 1.20 3.23
C ILE A 190 21.68 0.80 4.70
N ASN A 191 22.21 1.71 5.52
CA ASN A 191 22.40 1.48 6.95
C ASN A 191 21.06 1.22 7.67
N HIS A 192 20.02 1.98 7.33
CA HIS A 192 18.68 1.77 7.86
C HIS A 192 18.13 0.39 7.48
N LEU A 193 18.22 0.01 6.20
CA LEU A 193 17.77 -1.30 5.71
C LEU A 193 18.50 -2.45 6.42
N ILE A 194 19.84 -2.40 6.52
CA ILE A 194 20.62 -3.43 7.19
C ILE A 194 20.28 -3.49 8.68
N SER A 195 20.15 -2.34 9.36
CA SER A 195 19.77 -2.28 10.77
C SER A 195 18.38 -2.90 10.99
N TYR A 196 17.40 -2.54 10.15
CA TYR A 196 16.05 -3.09 10.17
C TYR A 196 16.07 -4.60 9.94
N MET A 197 16.75 -5.08 8.90
CA MET A 197 16.89 -6.50 8.61
C MET A 197 17.57 -7.28 9.73
N LEU A 198 18.44 -6.66 10.53
CA LEU A 198 19.13 -7.33 11.63
C LEU A 198 18.37 -7.28 12.95
N ARG A 199 17.54 -6.27 13.20
CA ARG A 199 16.92 -6.08 14.52
C ARG A 199 15.40 -6.21 14.55
N ALA A 200 14.72 -6.04 13.40
CA ALA A 200 13.27 -6.21 13.33
C ALA A 200 12.85 -7.63 13.66
N GLU A 201 11.65 -7.79 14.19
CA GLU A 201 11.09 -9.10 14.47
C GLU A 201 10.69 -9.80 13.17
N ASP A 202 10.51 -11.12 13.22
CA ASP A 202 10.16 -11.87 12.01
C ASP A 202 8.81 -11.43 11.43
N GLU A 203 7.87 -11.01 12.29
CA GLU A 203 6.55 -10.50 11.89
C GLU A 203 6.64 -9.24 11.05
N ASP A 204 7.54 -8.31 11.40
CA ASP A 204 7.81 -7.08 10.66
C ASP A 204 8.45 -7.37 9.30
N LEU A 205 9.25 -8.44 9.22
CA LEU A 205 10.00 -8.81 8.03
C LEU A 205 9.24 -9.72 7.07
N LYS A 206 8.04 -10.19 7.44
CA LYS A 206 7.18 -11.00 6.56
C LYS A 206 6.70 -10.18 5.36
N THR A 207 6.29 -8.94 5.60
CA THR A 207 5.77 -8.04 4.58
C THR A 207 6.34 -6.65 4.84
N ILE A 208 7.39 -6.31 4.11
CA ILE A 208 8.03 -5.01 4.22
C ILE A 208 7.44 -4.09 3.16
N HIS A 209 6.80 -3.01 3.62
CA HIS A 209 6.35 -1.89 2.80
C HIS A 209 7.39 -0.76 2.87
N PRO A 210 8.18 -0.55 1.79
CA PRO A 210 9.29 0.41 1.81
C PRO A 210 8.85 1.86 2.01
N TYR A 211 7.62 2.21 1.63
CA TYR A 211 7.11 3.59 1.75
C TYR A 211 6.77 3.96 3.18
N THR A 212 6.18 3.03 3.92
CA THR A 212 6.02 3.19 5.37
C THR A 212 7.38 3.39 6.04
N LEU A 213 8.41 2.61 5.64
CA LEU A 213 9.77 2.78 6.14
C LEU A 213 10.41 4.11 5.70
N ALA A 214 10.09 4.61 4.50
CA ALA A 214 10.60 5.89 4.01
C ALA A 214 10.06 7.06 4.85
N GLU A 215 8.77 7.05 5.16
CA GLU A 215 8.16 8.02 6.09
C GLU A 215 8.83 7.93 7.46
N TYR A 216 8.99 6.71 8.00
CA TYR A 216 9.66 6.50 9.27
C TYR A 216 11.12 6.98 9.29
N TRP A 217 11.90 6.71 8.25
CA TRP A 217 13.31 7.12 8.21
C TRP A 217 13.51 8.61 7.86
N GLY A 218 12.43 9.31 7.49
CA GLY A 218 12.50 10.68 6.97
C GLY A 218 13.21 10.76 5.62
N GLU A 219 13.05 9.71 4.80
CA GLU A 219 13.73 9.53 3.52
C GLU A 219 12.74 9.65 2.36
N LYS A 220 13.25 10.04 1.17
CA LYS A 220 12.38 10.13 -0.02
C LYS A 220 11.93 8.73 -0.46
N LYS A 221 10.61 8.52 -0.64
CA LYS A 221 9.99 7.25 -1.09
C LYS A 221 10.74 6.59 -2.25
N TYR A 222 10.97 7.33 -3.34
CA TYR A 222 11.71 6.82 -4.51
C TYR A 222 13.17 6.40 -4.20
N SER A 223 13.86 7.15 -3.33
CA SER A 223 15.23 6.80 -2.93
C SER A 223 15.26 5.47 -2.16
N VAL A 224 14.27 5.25 -1.30
CA VAL A 224 14.11 3.98 -0.57
C VAL A 224 13.76 2.85 -1.52
N LEU A 225 12.80 3.04 -2.43
CA LEU A 225 12.45 2.05 -3.45
C LEU A 225 13.66 1.62 -4.30
N ASN A 226 14.47 2.58 -4.77
CA ASN A 226 15.67 2.28 -5.54
C ASN A 226 16.64 1.37 -4.76
N VAL A 227 16.88 1.64 -3.47
CA VAL A 227 17.74 0.77 -2.64
C VAL A 227 17.12 -0.60 -2.48
N PHE A 228 15.80 -0.70 -2.26
CA PHE A 228 15.10 -1.97 -2.11
C PHE A 228 15.12 -2.82 -3.38
N LEU A 229 14.93 -2.22 -4.56
CA LEU A 229 15.00 -2.92 -5.84
C LEU A 229 16.42 -3.44 -6.12
N ASN A 230 17.45 -2.63 -5.86
CA ASN A 230 18.84 -3.08 -5.98
C ASN A 230 19.16 -4.17 -4.94
N ALA A 231 18.69 -4.04 -3.70
CA ALA A 231 18.86 -5.06 -2.66
C ALA A 231 18.19 -6.38 -3.04
N ALA A 232 17.03 -6.33 -3.70
CA ALA A 232 16.38 -7.52 -4.24
C ALA A 232 17.19 -8.14 -5.39
N LYS A 233 17.71 -7.31 -6.31
CA LYS A 233 18.55 -7.78 -7.43
C LYS A 233 19.82 -8.50 -6.94
N LEU A 234 20.42 -8.00 -5.86
CA LEU A 234 21.62 -8.56 -5.24
C LEU A 234 21.32 -9.72 -4.28
N GLY A 235 20.05 -10.07 -4.09
CA GLY A 235 19.62 -11.20 -3.25
C GLY A 235 19.83 -10.96 -1.75
N LEU A 236 19.78 -9.70 -1.31
CA LEU A 236 19.60 -9.32 0.09
C LEU A 236 18.14 -9.46 0.50
N LEU A 237 17.26 -8.99 -0.38
CA LEU A 237 15.81 -9.12 -0.29
C LEU A 237 15.29 -10.04 -1.39
N ASP A 238 14.10 -10.59 -1.17
CA ASP A 238 13.22 -11.06 -2.24
C ASP A 238 12.01 -10.12 -2.29
N PHE A 239 11.31 -10.08 -3.41
CA PHE A 239 10.00 -9.44 -3.50
C PHE A 239 8.94 -10.43 -3.94
N ARG A 240 7.69 -10.05 -3.75
CA ARG A 240 6.52 -10.73 -4.27
C ARG A 240 5.40 -9.73 -4.55
N TRP A 241 4.38 -10.19 -5.23
CA TRP A 241 3.17 -9.46 -5.58
C TRP A 241 2.03 -9.91 -4.67
N ASP A 242 1.60 -9.02 -3.80
CA ASP A 242 0.44 -9.26 -2.93
C ASP A 242 -0.81 -8.69 -3.61
N VAL A 243 -1.82 -9.53 -3.81
CA VAL A 243 -3.10 -9.18 -4.42
C VAL A 243 -4.16 -9.02 -3.36
N PHE A 244 -4.80 -7.85 -3.35
CA PHE A 244 -5.80 -7.45 -2.37
C PHE A 244 -7.19 -7.61 -2.96
N CYS A 245 -8.17 -7.96 -2.12
CA CYS A 245 -9.56 -7.87 -2.55
C CYS A 245 -10.01 -6.40 -2.46
N PRO A 246 -10.60 -5.82 -3.53
CA PRO A 246 -11.07 -4.43 -3.52
C PRO A 246 -12.14 -4.14 -2.46
N ASN A 247 -12.89 -5.15 -2.00
CA ASN A 247 -13.96 -5.00 -1.02
C ASN A 247 -13.44 -5.04 0.43
N CYS A 248 -12.74 -6.10 0.84
CA CYS A 248 -12.24 -6.19 2.21
C CYS A 248 -10.87 -5.54 2.44
N LYS A 249 -10.16 -5.14 1.37
CA LYS A 249 -8.80 -4.57 1.39
C LYS A 249 -7.76 -5.42 2.12
N SER A 250 -7.95 -6.74 2.17
CA SER A 250 -7.00 -7.69 2.75
C SER A 250 -6.28 -8.45 1.64
N THR A 251 -5.02 -8.79 1.87
CA THR A 251 -4.25 -9.67 0.99
C THR A 251 -4.92 -11.04 0.92
N ARG A 252 -5.23 -11.50 -0.28
CA ARG A 252 -5.84 -12.82 -0.52
C ARG A 252 -4.86 -13.80 -1.12
N GLN A 253 -4.03 -13.33 -2.02
CA GLN A 253 -3.08 -14.17 -2.73
C GLN A 253 -1.75 -13.44 -2.87
N SER A 254 -0.67 -14.22 -2.92
CA SER A 254 0.69 -13.71 -3.02
C SER A 254 1.45 -14.51 -4.06
N PHE A 255 2.08 -13.83 -5.01
CA PHE A 255 2.77 -14.45 -6.15
C PHE A 255 4.23 -14.01 -6.19
N ARG A 256 5.14 -14.94 -6.45
CA ARG A 256 6.56 -14.59 -6.59
C ARG A 256 6.87 -13.86 -7.88
N ARG A 257 6.08 -14.12 -8.92
CA ARG A 257 6.21 -13.49 -10.23
C ARG A 257 4.86 -13.03 -10.74
N MET A 258 4.87 -11.93 -11.49
CA MET A 258 3.69 -11.33 -12.10
C MET A 258 3.03 -12.26 -13.14
N ARG A 259 3.83 -13.11 -13.81
CA ARG A 259 3.34 -14.10 -14.77
C ARG A 259 2.54 -15.25 -14.14
N ASP A 260 2.63 -15.40 -12.82
CA ASP A 260 1.90 -16.45 -12.10
C ASP A 260 0.50 -15.97 -11.68
N ILE A 261 0.21 -14.68 -11.83
CA ILE A 261 -1.08 -14.09 -11.44
C ILE A 261 -2.13 -14.37 -12.52
N HIS A 262 -3.32 -14.80 -12.08
CA HIS A 262 -4.48 -15.02 -12.94
C HIS A 262 -5.39 -13.79 -12.93
N SER A 263 -5.98 -13.46 -14.08
CA SER A 263 -6.87 -12.29 -14.23
C SER A 263 -8.14 -12.40 -13.38
N ASP A 264 -8.73 -13.59 -13.29
CA ASP A 264 -9.94 -13.84 -12.51
C ASP A 264 -9.60 -14.34 -11.11
N LEU A 265 -9.92 -13.53 -10.10
CA LEU A 265 -9.68 -13.83 -8.69
C LEU A 265 -11.00 -13.88 -7.92
N HIS A 266 -11.07 -14.77 -6.95
CA HIS A 266 -12.21 -14.90 -6.04
C HIS A 266 -11.77 -14.69 -4.59
N CYS A 267 -12.59 -13.96 -3.82
CA CYS A 267 -12.38 -13.74 -2.40
C CYS A 267 -13.37 -14.57 -1.59
N ASP A 268 -12.91 -15.65 -0.96
CA ASP A 268 -13.76 -16.55 -0.15
C ASP A 268 -14.48 -15.83 1.02
N GLU A 269 -13.90 -14.75 1.56
CA GLU A 269 -14.49 -14.01 2.69
C GLU A 269 -15.57 -13.00 2.24
N CYS A 270 -15.41 -12.43 1.04
CA CYS A 270 -16.38 -11.49 0.48
C CYS A 270 -17.39 -12.16 -0.43
N ASP A 271 -17.13 -13.40 -0.85
CA ASP A 271 -17.86 -14.12 -1.89
C ASP A 271 -18.00 -13.29 -3.18
N SER A 272 -16.90 -12.65 -3.58
CA SER A 272 -16.88 -11.71 -4.70
C SER A 272 -15.74 -12.02 -5.65
N SER A 273 -16.04 -12.06 -6.95
CA SER A 273 -15.03 -12.13 -8.01
C SER A 273 -14.55 -10.73 -8.39
N TYR A 274 -13.26 -10.60 -8.69
CA TYR A 274 -12.64 -9.34 -9.08
C TYR A 274 -11.44 -9.58 -10.00
N SER A 275 -11.10 -8.57 -10.80
CA SER A 275 -9.94 -8.59 -11.67
C SER A 275 -8.75 -7.87 -11.05
N ILE A 276 -7.55 -8.16 -11.55
CA ILE A 276 -6.34 -7.40 -11.22
C ILE A 276 -6.46 -5.97 -11.79
N ASP A 277 -6.06 -4.98 -11.00
CA ASP A 277 -5.78 -3.62 -11.44
C ASP A 277 -4.45 -3.16 -10.79
N PHE A 278 -3.52 -2.71 -11.64
CA PHE A 278 -2.17 -2.32 -11.21
C PHE A 278 -2.14 -1.12 -10.26
N ASN A 279 -3.19 -0.31 -10.21
CA ASN A 279 -3.29 0.91 -9.41
C ASN A 279 -4.23 0.75 -8.21
N GLU A 280 -4.95 -0.37 -8.09
CA GLU A 280 -5.93 -0.55 -7.01
C GLU A 280 -5.63 -1.72 -6.08
N ASN A 281 -5.17 -2.85 -6.60
CA ASN A 281 -5.17 -4.09 -5.82
C ASN A 281 -3.94 -4.98 -5.99
N LEU A 282 -2.90 -4.51 -6.68
CA LEU A 282 -1.64 -5.23 -6.87
C LEU A 282 -0.47 -4.45 -6.26
N HIS A 283 0.09 -4.96 -5.16
CA HIS A 283 1.20 -4.32 -4.46
C HIS A 283 2.50 -5.11 -4.57
N LEU A 284 3.62 -4.39 -4.71
CA LEU A 284 4.96 -4.94 -4.56
C LEU A 284 5.38 -4.87 -3.09
N VAL A 285 5.71 -6.03 -2.51
CA VAL A 285 6.18 -6.14 -1.12
C VAL A 285 7.48 -6.90 -1.05
N PHE A 286 8.29 -6.62 -0.03
CA PHE A 286 9.61 -7.22 0.14
C PHE A 286 9.68 -8.10 1.39
N ASN A 287 10.60 -9.05 1.38
CA ASN A 287 11.00 -9.82 2.55
C ASN A 287 12.50 -10.14 2.48
N PRO A 288 13.18 -10.45 3.60
CA PRO A 288 14.56 -10.89 3.56
C PRO A 288 14.71 -12.15 2.70
N ASN A 289 15.80 -12.23 1.93
CA ASN A 289 16.15 -13.46 1.24
C ASN A 289 16.45 -14.56 2.29
N PRO A 290 15.87 -15.76 2.19
CA PRO A 290 16.06 -16.82 3.19
C PRO A 290 17.52 -17.26 3.40
N LEU A 291 18.39 -17.07 2.40
CA LEU A 291 19.82 -17.36 2.53
C LEU A 291 20.56 -16.32 3.38
N VAL A 292 20.00 -15.12 3.52
CA VAL A 292 20.52 -14.04 4.38
C VAL A 292 19.89 -14.12 5.77
N ARG A 293 18.57 -14.11 5.84
CA ARG A 293 17.82 -14.20 7.10
C ARG A 293 16.57 -15.05 6.89
N LYS A 294 16.55 -16.23 7.52
CA LYS A 294 15.35 -17.07 7.56
C LYS A 294 14.37 -16.51 8.59
N ILE A 295 13.15 -16.23 8.14
CA ILE A 295 12.05 -15.77 8.99
C ILE A 295 11.09 -16.93 9.31
N SER A 296 10.45 -16.87 10.48
CA SER A 296 9.41 -17.82 10.87
C SER A 296 8.07 -17.50 10.21
N ASN A 297 7.40 -18.52 9.66
CA ASN A 297 6.03 -18.40 9.12
C ASN A 297 4.93 -18.57 10.19
N SER A 298 5.29 -18.51 11.47
CA SER A 298 4.33 -18.62 12.57
C SER A 298 3.37 -17.43 12.61
N THR A 299 2.07 -17.70 12.59
CA THR A 299 1.00 -16.71 12.85
C THR A 299 0.40 -16.97 14.22
N TYR A 300 -0.03 -15.94 14.94
CA TYR A 300 -0.59 -16.02 16.30
C TYR A 300 -1.98 -15.39 16.39
N CYS A 301 -2.32 -14.49 15.47
CA CYS A 301 -3.63 -13.88 15.32
C CYS A 301 -3.97 -13.68 13.84
N TYR A 302 -5.23 -13.94 13.47
CA TYR A 302 -5.76 -13.68 12.12
C TYR A 302 -6.84 -12.60 12.09
N GLY A 303 -7.52 -12.33 13.22
CA GLY A 303 -8.69 -11.45 13.27
C GLY A 303 -8.49 -10.08 13.91
N GLY A 304 -7.32 -9.80 14.49
CA GLY A 304 -7.11 -8.56 15.25
C GLY A 304 -7.04 -7.28 14.41
N PRO A 305 -7.09 -6.09 15.05
CA PRO A 305 -7.28 -4.80 14.37
C PRO A 305 -6.25 -4.49 13.27
N GLN A 306 -4.98 -4.82 13.50
CA GLN A 306 -3.90 -4.56 12.53
C GLN A 306 -3.96 -5.43 11.26
N ASN A 307 -4.84 -6.43 11.20
CA ASN A 307 -5.09 -7.18 9.95
C ASN A 307 -6.06 -6.43 9.01
N THR A 308 -6.82 -5.47 9.54
CA THR A 308 -7.73 -4.61 8.77
C THR A 308 -7.58 -3.15 9.25
N PRO A 309 -6.40 -2.53 9.05
CA PRO A 309 -6.07 -1.21 9.59
C PRO A 309 -6.98 -0.08 9.08
N GLN A 310 -7.65 -0.28 7.94
CA GLN A 310 -8.63 0.64 7.36
C GLN A 310 -9.92 0.76 8.18
N ARG A 311 -10.25 -0.27 8.97
CA ARG A 311 -11.45 -0.31 9.81
C ARG A 311 -11.18 0.39 11.14
N VAL A 312 -11.85 1.51 11.37
CA VAL A 312 -11.72 2.27 12.63
C VAL A 312 -12.51 1.61 13.77
N THR A 313 -13.61 0.95 13.44
CA THR A 313 -14.38 0.12 14.39
C THR A 313 -14.83 -1.17 13.75
N GLN A 314 -15.07 -2.18 14.59
CA GLN A 314 -15.75 -3.41 14.20
C GLN A 314 -16.49 -3.99 15.40
N HIS A 315 -17.71 -4.47 15.18
CA HIS A 315 -18.53 -5.11 16.21
C HIS A 315 -19.31 -6.28 15.64
N TYR A 316 -19.49 -7.30 16.47
CA TYR A 316 -20.41 -8.40 16.21
C TYR A 316 -21.69 -8.19 17.02
N LEU A 317 -22.83 -8.16 16.34
CA LEU A 317 -24.15 -7.89 16.92
C LEU A 317 -25.13 -9.00 16.57
N LYS A 318 -25.81 -9.53 17.57
CA LYS A 318 -26.95 -10.45 17.39
C LYS A 318 -28.23 -9.69 17.06
N PRO A 319 -29.26 -10.35 16.48
CA PRO A 319 -30.58 -9.76 16.31
C PRO A 319 -31.09 -9.10 17.60
N GLY A 320 -31.61 -7.87 17.49
CA GLY A 320 -32.11 -7.04 18.58
C GLY A 320 -31.03 -6.44 19.50
N GLN A 321 -29.74 -6.69 19.25
CA GLN A 321 -28.66 -6.14 20.07
C GLN A 321 -28.34 -4.70 19.65
N GLN A 322 -28.20 -3.83 20.64
CA GLN A 322 -27.70 -2.46 20.46
C GLN A 322 -26.29 -2.28 21.00
N LYS A 323 -25.55 -1.36 20.40
CA LYS A 323 -24.17 -1.04 20.76
C LYS A 323 -23.91 0.46 20.68
N TYR A 324 -23.54 1.05 21.81
CA TYR A 324 -23.01 2.41 21.89
C TYR A 324 -21.52 2.41 21.54
N LEU A 325 -21.15 3.26 20.59
CA LEU A 325 -19.78 3.44 20.13
C LEU A 325 -19.13 4.62 20.84
N ASN A 326 -17.89 4.41 21.31
CA ASN A 326 -17.04 5.49 21.75
C ASN A 326 -15.92 5.66 20.71
N ILE A 327 -16.09 6.62 19.81
CA ILE A 327 -15.16 6.86 18.70
C ILE A 327 -14.72 8.32 18.68
N ASN A 328 -13.48 8.53 18.30
CA ASN A 328 -12.91 9.84 18.03
C ASN A 328 -12.20 9.75 16.68
N LEU A 329 -12.79 10.36 15.66
CA LEU A 329 -12.38 10.24 14.26
C LEU A 329 -12.06 11.61 13.69
N GLU A 330 -11.13 11.66 12.73
CA GLU A 330 -10.83 12.88 11.99
C GLU A 330 -11.95 13.22 11.01
N GLU A 331 -12.07 14.50 10.64
CA GLU A 331 -12.98 14.93 9.57
C GLU A 331 -12.69 14.20 8.26
N GLY A 332 -13.77 13.86 7.54
CA GLY A 332 -13.69 13.15 6.27
C GLY A 332 -14.90 12.26 6.03
N THR A 333 -14.85 11.49 4.95
CA THR A 333 -15.89 10.53 4.58
C THR A 333 -15.50 9.13 5.01
N TYR A 334 -16.42 8.46 5.71
CA TYR A 334 -16.31 7.09 6.16
C TYR A 334 -17.47 6.27 5.62
N LEU A 335 -17.26 4.97 5.48
CA LEU A 335 -18.25 4.03 5.00
C LEU A 335 -18.62 3.10 6.15
N PHE A 336 -19.91 3.06 6.46
CA PHE A 336 -20.49 2.04 7.33
C PHE A 336 -20.95 0.85 6.48
N LYS A 337 -20.48 -0.34 6.83
CA LYS A 337 -20.75 -1.59 6.12
C LYS A 337 -21.09 -2.72 7.09
N THR A 338 -21.77 -3.73 6.58
CA THR A 338 -22.09 -4.95 7.32
C THR A 338 -21.67 -6.18 6.51
N SER A 339 -21.64 -7.35 7.16
CA SER A 339 -21.30 -8.63 6.52
C SER A 339 -22.44 -9.24 5.70
N ALA A 340 -23.66 -8.72 5.80
CA ALA A 340 -24.87 -9.29 5.22
C ALA A 340 -25.61 -8.38 4.23
N ASN A 341 -25.57 -7.06 4.42
CA ASN A 341 -26.25 -6.10 3.53
C ASN A 341 -25.32 -5.72 2.37
N GLU A 342 -25.89 -5.49 1.18
CA GLU A 342 -25.15 -4.92 0.07
C GLU A 342 -25.04 -3.38 0.20
N GLY A 343 -24.02 -2.80 -0.43
CA GLY A 343 -23.77 -1.36 -0.39
C GLY A 343 -23.13 -0.85 0.91
N PHE A 344 -23.27 0.45 1.16
CA PHE A 344 -22.69 1.14 2.32
C PHE A 344 -23.46 2.42 2.62
N LEU A 345 -23.51 2.79 3.91
CA LEU A 345 -23.95 4.11 4.36
C LEU A 345 -22.73 5.04 4.43
N LYS A 346 -22.76 6.17 3.73
CA LYS A 346 -21.69 7.18 3.84
C LYS A 346 -21.91 8.06 5.07
N LEU A 347 -20.85 8.24 5.84
CA LEU A 347 -20.79 9.10 7.02
C LEU A 347 -19.81 10.24 6.76
N HIS A 348 -20.33 11.47 6.69
CA HIS A 348 -19.53 12.69 6.55
C HIS A 348 -19.26 13.27 7.93
N LEU A 349 -18.03 13.14 8.40
CA LEU A 349 -17.62 13.64 9.71
C LEU A 349 -17.15 15.09 9.63
N ARG A 350 -17.73 15.95 10.47
CA ARG A 350 -17.43 17.38 10.58
C ARG A 350 -17.22 17.78 12.04
N LYS A 351 -16.36 18.78 12.27
CA LYS A 351 -16.23 19.44 13.57
C LYS A 351 -17.45 20.30 13.87
N ASP A 352 -17.69 20.56 15.15
CA ASP A 352 -18.67 21.53 15.65
C ASP A 352 -20.15 21.20 15.35
N ILE A 353 -20.44 19.91 15.18
CA ILE A 353 -21.80 19.38 15.18
C ILE A 353 -21.95 18.54 16.45
N ASP A 354 -22.92 18.85 17.31
CA ASP A 354 -23.31 18.01 18.43
C ASP A 354 -24.51 17.16 17.99
N ASP A 355 -24.25 15.95 17.51
CA ASP A 355 -25.30 15.05 17.05
C ASP A 355 -25.18 13.66 17.70
N ALA A 356 -26.33 13.18 18.16
CA ALA A 356 -26.55 11.77 18.48
C ALA A 356 -27.19 11.11 17.27
N ALA A 357 -26.59 10.02 16.79
CA ALA A 357 -27.08 9.28 15.65
C ALA A 357 -27.33 7.83 16.05
N THR A 358 -28.41 7.25 15.54
CA THR A 358 -28.69 5.82 15.69
C THR A 358 -28.81 5.19 14.30
N ILE A 359 -28.00 4.17 14.04
CA ILE A 359 -28.05 3.37 12.83
C ILE A 359 -28.86 2.12 13.13
N TYR A 360 -30.03 2.00 12.51
CA TYR A 360 -30.83 0.79 12.51
C TYR A 360 -30.45 -0.03 11.28
N ILE A 361 -29.97 -1.25 11.50
CA ILE A 361 -29.62 -2.17 10.41
C ILE A 361 -30.80 -3.09 10.18
N THR A 362 -31.51 -2.91 9.06
CA THR A 362 -32.60 -3.80 8.61
C THR A 362 -32.05 -4.88 7.67
N ASN A 363 -32.93 -5.71 7.11
CA ASN A 363 -32.56 -6.66 6.05
C ASN A 363 -32.37 -5.99 4.67
N ASP A 364 -32.60 -4.68 4.54
CA ASP A 364 -32.51 -3.94 3.26
C ASP A 364 -31.07 -3.53 2.93
N ASP A 365 -30.83 -3.15 1.67
CA ASP A 365 -29.52 -2.66 1.23
C ASP A 365 -29.18 -1.29 1.84
N LEU A 366 -27.89 -1.09 2.14
CA LEU A 366 -27.38 0.17 2.68
C LEU A 366 -27.07 1.21 1.60
N GLY A 367 -27.21 0.85 0.32
CA GLY A 367 -26.82 1.68 -0.83
C GLY A 367 -27.56 3.02 -0.92
N GLY A 368 -26.84 4.07 -1.31
CA GLY A 368 -27.41 5.39 -1.60
C GLY A 368 -27.76 6.24 -0.39
N GLN A 369 -27.46 5.77 0.83
CA GLN A 369 -27.71 6.51 2.06
C GLN A 369 -26.46 7.31 2.47
N GLU A 370 -26.67 8.55 2.90
CA GLU A 370 -25.60 9.45 3.40
C GLU A 370 -26.08 10.17 4.66
N ALA A 371 -25.19 10.33 5.65
CA ALA A 371 -25.45 11.07 6.88
C ALA A 371 -24.24 11.94 7.25
N THR A 372 -24.48 13.10 7.84
CA THR A 372 -23.43 13.94 8.44
C THR A 372 -23.47 13.76 9.94
N ILE A 373 -22.32 13.48 10.56
CA ILE A 373 -22.21 13.28 12.01
C ILE A 373 -20.99 14.01 12.58
N SER A 374 -20.98 14.20 13.90
CA SER A 374 -19.83 14.75 14.62
C SER A 374 -18.58 13.86 14.50
N VAL A 375 -17.40 14.46 14.68
CA VAL A 375 -16.12 13.76 14.87
C VAL A 375 -16.04 12.95 16.17
N THR A 376 -16.86 13.30 17.17
CA THR A 376 -17.06 12.56 18.42
C THR A 376 -18.55 12.24 18.61
N PRO A 377 -19.15 11.44 17.72
CA PRO A 377 -20.58 11.27 17.69
C PRO A 377 -21.05 10.37 18.84
N ASN A 378 -22.21 10.69 19.41
CA ASN A 378 -22.97 9.75 20.23
C ASN A 378 -23.66 8.74 19.30
N LEU A 379 -22.89 7.78 18.79
CA LEU A 379 -23.34 6.84 17.78
C LEU A 379 -23.80 5.53 18.41
N THR A 380 -25.06 5.14 18.13
CA THR A 380 -25.63 3.85 18.52
C THR A 380 -25.88 3.02 17.27
N ILE A 381 -25.49 1.75 17.29
CA ILE A 381 -25.81 0.79 16.23
C ILE A 381 -26.81 -0.22 16.81
N VAL A 382 -27.91 -0.44 16.10
CA VAL A 382 -28.94 -1.41 16.46
C VAL A 382 -29.06 -2.43 15.33
N ASN A 383 -28.89 -3.72 15.65
CA ASN A 383 -29.20 -4.78 14.71
C ASN A 383 -30.72 -5.08 14.78
N ASP A 384 -31.47 -4.54 13.82
CA ASP A 384 -32.92 -4.75 13.65
C ASP A 384 -33.21 -5.77 12.54
N SER A 385 -32.20 -6.53 12.14
CA SER A 385 -32.28 -7.61 11.16
C SER A 385 -32.46 -8.96 11.84
N ASP A 386 -32.81 -9.99 11.06
CA ASP A 386 -32.98 -11.36 11.56
C ASP A 386 -31.64 -12.13 11.65
N ASN A 387 -30.53 -11.51 11.24
CA ASN A 387 -29.25 -12.15 11.07
C ASN A 387 -28.20 -11.68 12.10
N ASP A 388 -27.25 -12.56 12.40
CA ASP A 388 -26.02 -12.16 13.09
C ASP A 388 -25.17 -11.30 12.15
N LEU A 389 -24.71 -10.12 12.62
CA LEU A 389 -24.00 -9.17 11.77
C LEU A 389 -22.62 -8.81 12.33
N ILE A 390 -21.66 -8.68 11.42
CA ILE A 390 -20.43 -7.94 11.68
C ILE A 390 -20.59 -6.57 11.01
N CYS A 391 -20.65 -5.52 11.81
CA CYS A 391 -20.71 -4.14 11.33
C CYS A 391 -19.38 -3.43 11.59
N TYR A 392 -18.94 -2.60 10.65
CA TYR A 392 -17.68 -1.87 10.76
C TYR A 392 -17.76 -0.52 10.05
N ILE A 393 -16.92 0.41 10.50
CA ILE A 393 -16.71 1.72 9.86
C ILE A 393 -15.29 1.74 9.28
N GLU A 394 -15.15 2.15 8.03
CA GLU A 394 -13.86 2.30 7.35
C GLU A 394 -13.73 3.68 6.69
N LYS A 395 -12.51 4.20 6.56
CA LYS A 395 -12.27 5.49 5.88
C LYS A 395 -12.32 5.27 4.36
N GLU A 396 -13.12 6.05 3.63
CA GLU A 396 -13.39 5.84 2.19
C GLU A 396 -12.10 5.87 1.35
N ASN A 397 -11.28 6.89 1.56
CA ASN A 397 -10.02 7.08 0.85
C ASN A 397 -8.83 6.50 1.60
N TRP A 398 -9.03 5.43 2.38
CA TRP A 398 -7.92 4.74 3.00
C TRP A 398 -7.04 4.09 1.93
N ARG A 399 -5.76 4.47 1.92
CA ARG A 399 -4.74 3.81 1.11
C ARG A 399 -3.65 3.35 2.04
N GLU A 400 -3.31 2.08 1.94
CA GLU A 400 -2.07 1.60 2.53
C GLU A 400 -0.91 2.36 1.88
N GLU A 401 0.08 2.75 2.69
CA GLU A 401 1.35 3.22 2.19
C GLU A 401 2.12 2.06 1.54
N ALA A 402 1.67 1.68 0.35
CA ALA A 402 2.18 0.55 -0.42
C ALA A 402 2.69 1.01 -1.78
N ILE A 403 3.47 0.13 -2.42
CA ILE A 403 3.96 0.34 -3.78
C ILE A 403 3.01 -0.37 -4.72
N TYR A 404 2.25 0.39 -5.49
CA TYR A 404 1.37 -0.16 -6.51
C TYR A 404 2.16 -0.61 -7.74
N ALA A 405 1.67 -1.64 -8.42
CA ALA A 405 2.31 -2.13 -9.65
C ALA A 405 2.51 -1.01 -10.68
N THR A 406 1.53 -0.11 -10.88
CA THR A 406 1.69 1.00 -11.83
C THR A 406 2.92 1.88 -11.57
N GLU A 407 3.33 2.04 -10.31
CA GLU A 407 4.44 2.90 -9.94
C GLU A 407 5.78 2.25 -10.28
N VAL A 408 5.93 0.95 -9.97
CA VAL A 408 7.15 0.22 -10.32
C VAL A 408 7.24 -0.08 -11.80
N THR A 409 6.16 -0.51 -12.45
CA THR A 409 6.17 -0.85 -13.88
C THR A 409 6.34 0.38 -14.79
N SER A 410 6.14 1.58 -14.26
CA SER A 410 6.47 2.85 -14.91
C SER A 410 7.84 3.42 -14.55
N SER A 411 8.52 2.88 -13.54
CA SER A 411 9.85 3.35 -13.11
C SER A 411 11.00 2.79 -13.96
N HIS A 412 12.04 3.60 -14.20
CA HIS A 412 13.26 3.14 -14.87
C HIS A 412 13.95 1.98 -14.14
N ASP A 413 14.11 2.08 -12.82
CA ASP A 413 14.84 1.09 -12.01
C ASP A 413 14.24 -0.31 -12.15
N PHE A 414 12.92 -0.43 -11.99
CA PHE A 414 12.26 -1.73 -12.09
C PHE A 414 12.33 -2.29 -13.51
N ARG A 415 12.04 -1.45 -14.53
CA ARG A 415 12.07 -1.85 -15.95
C ARG A 415 13.46 -2.32 -16.39
N THR A 416 14.53 -1.80 -15.79
CA THR A 416 15.90 -2.18 -16.08
C THR A 416 16.35 -3.41 -15.27
N LEU A 417 16.12 -3.41 -13.96
CA LEU A 417 16.61 -4.48 -13.06
C LEU A 417 15.82 -5.79 -13.21
N PHE A 418 14.52 -5.68 -13.53
CA PHE A 418 13.55 -6.76 -13.57
C PHE A 418 12.76 -6.76 -14.89
N ALA A 419 13.42 -6.54 -16.03
CA ALA A 419 12.78 -6.48 -17.35
C ALA A 419 11.90 -7.70 -17.70
N GLN A 420 12.28 -8.89 -17.20
CA GLN A 420 11.56 -10.16 -17.40
C GLN A 420 10.40 -10.39 -16.43
N GLU A 421 10.17 -9.44 -15.51
CA GLU A 421 9.04 -9.49 -14.59
C GLU A 421 7.80 -8.93 -15.31
N THR A 422 7.10 -9.83 -15.99
CA THR A 422 5.99 -9.49 -16.88
C THR A 422 4.72 -10.25 -16.54
N LEU A 423 3.61 -9.82 -17.15
CA LEU A 423 2.35 -10.56 -17.16
C LEU A 423 2.50 -11.86 -17.95
N LYS A 424 1.58 -12.80 -17.73
CA LYS A 424 1.45 -13.99 -18.57
C LYS A 424 0.99 -13.59 -19.98
N ASP A 425 1.41 -14.36 -20.98
CA ASP A 425 1.03 -14.10 -22.38
C ASP A 425 -0.49 -14.12 -22.56
N GLY A 426 -1.00 -13.11 -23.25
CA GLY A 426 -2.43 -12.93 -23.50
C GLY A 426 -3.20 -12.23 -22.38
N GLU A 427 -2.64 -12.11 -21.17
CA GLU A 427 -3.28 -11.38 -20.08
C GLU A 427 -3.29 -9.87 -20.33
N LYS A 428 -4.39 -9.23 -19.93
CA LYS A 428 -4.62 -7.79 -20.06
C LYS A 428 -5.02 -7.26 -18.70
N VAL A 429 -4.27 -6.28 -18.21
CA VAL A 429 -4.51 -5.72 -16.87
C VAL A 429 -4.68 -4.21 -16.97
N THR A 430 -5.66 -3.67 -16.25
CA THR A 430 -5.88 -2.23 -16.19
C THR A 430 -4.76 -1.56 -15.40
N ALA A 431 -4.24 -0.46 -15.96
CA ALA A 431 -3.24 0.40 -15.35
C ALA A 431 -3.74 1.85 -15.40
N SER A 432 -4.37 2.26 -14.31
CA SER A 432 -5.06 3.55 -14.23
C SER A 432 -4.15 4.71 -13.85
N ASN A 433 -4.50 5.92 -14.32
CA ASN A 433 -3.78 7.17 -14.04
C ASN A 433 -2.28 7.09 -14.37
N LEU A 434 -1.95 6.74 -15.62
CA LEU A 434 -0.59 6.79 -16.17
C LEU A 434 -0.43 7.95 -17.14
N THR A 435 0.70 8.64 -17.02
CA THR A 435 1.09 9.70 -17.94
C THR A 435 1.95 9.11 -19.04
N ILE A 436 1.47 9.17 -20.28
CA ILE A 436 2.19 8.72 -21.47
C ILE A 436 2.83 9.93 -22.15
N LEU A 437 4.13 9.85 -22.34
CA LEU A 437 4.94 10.81 -23.07
C LEU A 437 5.37 10.20 -24.40
N PHE A 438 5.08 10.88 -25.49
CA PHE A 438 5.75 10.66 -26.77
C PHE A 438 6.65 11.84 -27.08
N THR A 439 7.88 11.56 -27.50
CA THR A 439 8.79 12.57 -28.04
C THR A 439 9.14 12.23 -29.46
N ASP A 440 9.35 13.25 -30.27
CA ASP A 440 9.76 13.13 -31.68
C ASP A 440 10.95 14.06 -31.95
N LEU A 441 11.96 13.53 -32.63
CA LEU A 441 13.18 14.24 -33.00
C LEU A 441 13.00 14.83 -34.39
N MET A 442 12.86 16.16 -34.44
CA MET A 442 12.68 16.87 -35.69
C MET A 442 13.95 16.80 -36.55
N ASN A 443 13.76 16.78 -37.87
CA ASN A 443 14.81 16.76 -38.90
C ASN A 443 15.77 15.56 -38.83
N SER A 444 15.38 14.47 -38.14
CA SER A 444 16.16 13.24 -38.09
C SER A 444 16.43 12.67 -39.48
N THR A 445 15.42 12.68 -40.35
CA THR A 445 15.50 12.16 -41.72
C THR A 445 16.47 12.97 -42.59
N ASP A 446 16.52 14.30 -42.42
CA ASP A 446 17.43 15.16 -43.17
C ASP A 446 18.89 14.88 -42.79
N LEU A 447 19.15 14.55 -41.52
CA LEU A 447 20.48 14.16 -41.05
C LEU A 447 20.97 12.87 -41.72
N TYR A 448 20.11 11.86 -41.84
CA TYR A 448 20.43 10.61 -42.56
C TYR A 448 20.83 10.90 -44.01
N LEU A 449 20.12 11.83 -44.67
CA LEU A 449 20.38 12.18 -46.07
C LEU A 449 21.66 13.01 -46.27
N GLN A 450 22.01 13.88 -45.32
CA GLN A 450 23.13 14.81 -45.45
C GLN A 450 24.46 14.23 -44.93
N GLU A 451 24.44 13.57 -43.77
CA GLU A 451 25.65 13.15 -43.06
C GLU A 451 25.90 11.63 -43.14
N GLY A 452 24.94 10.88 -43.67
CA GLY A 452 25.01 9.42 -43.83
C GLY A 452 24.64 8.63 -42.58
N ASP A 453 24.29 7.36 -42.79
CA ASP A 453 23.68 6.51 -41.77
C ASP A 453 24.52 6.33 -40.50
N GLU A 454 25.83 6.11 -40.62
CA GLU A 454 26.69 5.82 -39.47
C GLU A 454 26.78 7.01 -38.50
N PHE A 455 26.96 8.21 -39.04
CA PHE A 455 27.00 9.44 -38.24
C PHE A 455 25.65 9.74 -37.60
N ALA A 456 24.56 9.65 -38.37
CA ALA A 456 23.21 9.89 -37.89
C ALA A 456 22.81 8.90 -36.77
N ILE A 457 23.15 7.61 -36.91
CA ILE A 457 22.92 6.60 -35.88
C ILE A 457 23.73 6.90 -34.62
N GLY A 458 25.01 7.26 -34.75
CA GLY A 458 25.86 7.61 -33.61
C GLY A 458 25.30 8.79 -32.81
N GLN A 459 24.83 9.82 -33.51
CA GLN A 459 24.19 10.98 -32.88
C GLN A 459 22.87 10.58 -32.20
N LEU A 460 21.99 9.85 -32.89
CA LEU A 460 20.72 9.37 -32.35
C LEU A 460 20.90 8.55 -31.06
N MET A 461 21.88 7.64 -31.02
CA MET A 461 22.18 6.85 -29.82
C MET A 461 22.64 7.72 -28.64
N SER A 462 23.43 8.78 -28.91
CA SER A 462 23.82 9.76 -27.89
C SER A 462 22.59 10.50 -27.33
N HIS A 463 21.66 10.93 -28.20
CA HIS A 463 20.41 11.57 -27.78
C HIS A 463 19.55 10.64 -26.92
N PHE A 464 19.37 9.38 -27.32
CA PHE A 464 18.60 8.43 -26.52
C PHE A 464 19.19 8.19 -25.13
N LYS A 465 20.53 8.18 -24.99
CA LYS A 465 21.18 8.05 -23.69
C LYS A 465 20.83 9.22 -22.76
N ILE A 466 20.82 10.44 -23.29
CA ILE A 466 20.45 11.65 -22.53
C ILE A 466 18.97 11.60 -22.14
N ILE A 467 18.09 11.27 -23.08
CA ILE A 467 16.64 11.14 -22.82
C ILE A 467 16.41 10.07 -21.75
N GLN A 468 17.02 8.89 -21.87
CA GLN A 468 16.88 7.81 -20.89
C GLN A 468 17.33 8.24 -19.50
N GLN A 469 18.47 8.93 -19.40
CA GLN A 469 18.98 9.43 -18.13
C GLN A 469 18.00 10.43 -17.50
N ILE A 470 17.52 11.42 -18.25
CA ILE A 470 16.61 12.45 -17.72
C ILE A 470 15.26 11.85 -17.34
N VAL A 471 14.70 10.97 -18.18
CA VAL A 471 13.46 10.24 -17.87
C VAL A 471 13.61 9.46 -16.56
N ALA A 472 14.74 8.78 -16.35
CA ALA A 472 15.01 8.06 -15.10
C ALA A 472 15.13 8.98 -13.89
N GLU A 473 15.84 10.10 -14.02
CA GLU A 473 16.01 11.09 -12.95
C GLU A 473 14.69 11.78 -12.58
N GLU A 474 13.80 12.01 -13.54
CA GLU A 474 12.45 12.52 -13.33
C GLU A 474 11.43 11.43 -12.97
N ARG A 475 11.89 10.21 -12.64
CA ARG A 475 11.07 9.10 -12.10
C ARG A 475 10.09 8.48 -13.11
N GLY A 476 10.40 8.57 -14.41
CA GLY A 476 9.72 7.83 -15.46
C GLY A 476 10.51 6.60 -15.92
N GLY A 477 9.99 5.96 -16.96
CA GLY A 477 10.61 4.81 -17.59
C GLY A 477 10.33 4.81 -19.09
N ILE A 478 11.36 4.49 -19.88
CA ILE A 478 11.17 4.30 -21.32
C ILE A 478 10.44 2.96 -21.53
N VAL A 479 9.33 3.02 -22.26
CA VAL A 479 8.56 1.84 -22.66
C VAL A 479 9.26 1.17 -23.83
N LYS A 480 9.42 1.93 -24.91
CA LYS A 480 10.05 1.52 -26.17
C LYS A 480 10.46 2.75 -26.99
N THR A 481 11.32 2.52 -27.96
CA THR A 481 11.63 3.48 -29.03
C THR A 481 10.96 3.02 -30.33
N ILE A 482 10.56 3.97 -31.17
CA ILE A 482 9.91 3.72 -32.47
C ILE A 482 10.64 4.61 -33.48
N GLY A 483 11.65 4.06 -34.16
CA GLY A 483 12.58 4.88 -34.95
C GLY A 483 13.35 5.83 -34.04
N ASP A 484 13.20 7.12 -34.26
CA ASP A 484 13.75 8.25 -33.51
C ASP A 484 12.82 8.75 -32.38
N SER A 485 11.57 8.26 -32.34
CA SER A 485 10.59 8.60 -31.32
C SER A 485 10.76 7.78 -30.04
N VAL A 486 10.51 8.41 -28.89
CA VAL A 486 10.53 7.73 -27.57
C VAL A 486 9.13 7.70 -27.00
N MET A 487 8.69 6.51 -26.57
CA MET A 487 7.52 6.35 -25.71
C MET A 487 8.01 6.13 -24.27
N ALA A 488 7.66 7.06 -23.38
CA ALA A 488 7.94 6.96 -21.96
C ALA A 488 6.64 7.00 -21.14
N VAL A 489 6.70 6.44 -19.94
CA VAL A 489 5.59 6.40 -18.99
C VAL A 489 6.03 6.99 -17.66
N PHE A 490 5.12 7.72 -17.02
CA PHE A 490 5.33 8.33 -15.71
C PHE A 490 4.10 8.10 -14.84
N LYS A 491 4.32 7.90 -13.54
CA LYS A 491 3.22 7.91 -12.57
C LYS A 491 2.74 9.33 -12.30
N GLU A 492 3.66 10.27 -12.16
CA GLU A 492 3.39 11.68 -11.86
C GLU A 492 3.38 12.54 -13.13
N PRO A 493 2.28 13.26 -13.46
CA PRO A 493 2.20 14.08 -14.66
C PRO A 493 3.28 15.17 -14.75
N VAL A 494 3.52 15.90 -13.65
CA VAL A 494 4.51 16.98 -13.59
C VAL A 494 5.93 16.49 -13.90
N SER A 495 6.25 15.25 -13.52
CA SER A 495 7.54 14.62 -13.83
C SER A 495 7.76 14.47 -15.33
N ALA A 496 6.73 14.10 -16.10
CA ALA A 496 6.84 13.98 -17.56
C ALA A 496 7.16 15.33 -18.21
N LEU A 497 6.49 16.41 -17.77
CA LEU A 497 6.74 17.76 -18.29
C LEU A 497 8.17 18.23 -17.96
N LYS A 498 8.61 18.07 -16.71
CA LYS A 498 9.98 18.40 -16.29
C LYS A 498 11.04 17.64 -17.10
N ALA A 499 10.79 16.38 -17.41
CA ALA A 499 11.70 15.57 -18.22
C ALA A 499 11.89 16.21 -19.59
N VAL A 500 10.80 16.58 -20.28
CA VAL A 500 10.87 17.21 -21.60
C VAL A 500 11.53 18.60 -21.53
N GLU A 501 11.15 19.45 -20.57
CA GLU A 501 11.78 20.76 -20.35
C GLU A 501 13.30 20.63 -20.23
N ARG A 502 13.77 19.68 -19.40
CA ARG A 502 15.19 19.46 -19.14
C ARG A 502 15.93 18.86 -20.35
N ILE A 503 15.28 17.97 -21.11
CA ILE A 503 15.84 17.45 -22.37
C ILE A 503 16.03 18.60 -23.36
N GLN A 504 15.00 19.43 -23.57
CA GLN A 504 15.05 20.56 -24.49
C GLN A 504 16.10 21.61 -24.08
N GLN A 505 16.26 21.88 -22.78
CA GLN A 505 17.32 22.76 -22.26
C GLN A 505 18.72 22.23 -22.56
N ILE A 506 18.97 20.94 -22.33
CA ILE A 506 20.27 20.32 -22.59
C ILE A 506 20.57 20.35 -24.09
N PHE A 507 19.60 20.02 -24.95
CA PHE A 507 19.78 20.06 -26.41
C PHE A 507 19.98 21.49 -26.94
N SER A 508 19.38 22.51 -26.33
CA SER A 508 19.56 23.91 -26.76
C SER A 508 20.90 24.52 -26.31
N SER A 509 21.57 23.94 -25.31
CA SER A 509 22.80 24.49 -24.71
C SER A 509 24.10 23.84 -25.20
N SER A 510 24.02 22.66 -25.82
CA SER A 510 25.18 21.89 -26.26
C SER A 510 25.62 22.31 -27.66
N THR A 511 26.66 23.13 -27.77
CA THR A 511 27.25 23.49 -29.08
C THR A 511 27.98 22.33 -29.78
N ALA A 512 28.33 21.27 -29.02
CA ALA A 512 29.01 20.06 -29.51
C ALA A 512 28.05 18.99 -30.05
N MET A 513 26.76 19.07 -29.71
CA MET A 513 25.66 18.34 -30.34
C MET A 513 24.89 19.38 -31.13
N GLY A 514 25.28 19.65 -32.38
CA GLY A 514 24.83 20.82 -33.13
C GLY A 514 23.31 21.04 -33.16
N ASP A 515 22.88 22.17 -33.73
CA ASP A 515 21.47 22.60 -33.96
C ASP A 515 20.56 21.56 -34.68
N SER A 516 21.08 20.37 -34.96
CA SER A 516 20.54 19.27 -35.74
C SER A 516 19.26 18.66 -35.18
N PHE A 517 19.04 18.66 -33.85
CA PHE A 517 17.93 17.94 -33.23
C PHE A 517 17.11 18.80 -32.29
N LYS A 518 15.90 19.14 -32.75
CA LYS A 518 14.86 19.79 -31.95
C LYS A 518 13.87 18.73 -31.50
N LEU A 519 13.46 18.78 -30.24
CA LEU A 519 12.52 17.79 -29.70
C LEU A 519 11.14 18.43 -29.52
N LYS A 520 10.11 17.79 -30.04
CA LYS A 520 8.71 18.10 -29.71
C LYS A 520 8.11 16.95 -28.91
N ALA A 521 7.06 17.23 -28.15
CA ALA A 521 6.47 16.23 -27.26
C ALA A 521 4.94 16.31 -27.16
N GLY A 522 4.31 15.16 -26.98
CA GLY A 522 2.90 15.01 -26.66
C GLY A 522 2.73 14.27 -25.33
N ILE A 523 1.95 14.83 -24.41
CA ILE A 523 1.73 14.24 -23.08
C ILE A 523 0.23 14.10 -22.79
N HIS A 524 -0.17 12.88 -22.42
CA HIS A 524 -1.55 12.58 -22.05
C HIS A 524 -1.60 11.71 -20.79
N LEU A 525 -2.59 11.98 -19.94
CA LEU A 525 -2.88 11.20 -18.74
C LEU A 525 -4.18 10.42 -18.97
N GLY A 526 -4.16 9.13 -18.61
CA GLY A 526 -5.39 8.33 -18.60
C GLY A 526 -5.14 6.87 -18.22
N ASN A 527 -6.14 6.03 -18.49
CA ASN A 527 -6.09 4.61 -18.18
C ASN A 527 -5.53 3.82 -19.37
N CYS A 528 -4.59 2.94 -19.09
CA CYS A 528 -3.97 2.07 -20.08
C CYS A 528 -4.29 0.60 -19.78
N THR A 529 -4.09 -0.24 -20.78
CA THR A 529 -4.04 -1.70 -20.62
C THR A 529 -2.58 -2.13 -20.66
N ALA A 530 -2.07 -2.68 -19.56
CA ALA A 530 -0.76 -3.31 -19.48
C ALA A 530 -0.84 -4.74 -20.06
N VAL A 531 0.16 -5.10 -20.87
CA VAL A 531 0.30 -6.42 -21.49
C VAL A 531 1.75 -6.87 -21.49
N ASN A 532 1.98 -8.18 -21.64
CA ASN A 532 3.29 -8.70 -22.01
C ASN A 532 3.49 -8.59 -23.52
N LEU A 533 4.53 -7.87 -23.96
CA LEU A 533 4.99 -7.83 -25.35
C LEU A 533 6.51 -7.95 -25.40
N ASN A 534 7.01 -8.97 -26.09
CA ASN A 534 8.45 -9.27 -26.22
C ASN A 534 9.15 -9.42 -24.85
N ASP A 535 8.52 -10.17 -23.94
CA ASP A 535 9.00 -10.36 -22.56
C ASP A 535 9.24 -9.06 -21.80
N ARG A 536 8.43 -8.03 -22.08
CA ARG A 536 8.40 -6.75 -21.36
C ARG A 536 6.98 -6.24 -21.16
N ILE A 537 6.78 -5.46 -20.10
CA ILE A 537 5.53 -4.75 -19.87
C ILE A 537 5.44 -3.58 -20.86
N ASP A 538 4.41 -3.63 -21.71
CA ASP A 538 4.01 -2.59 -22.65
C ASP A 538 2.59 -2.09 -22.32
N TYR A 539 2.22 -0.93 -22.84
CA TYR A 539 0.93 -0.28 -22.58
C TYR A 539 0.20 -0.01 -23.88
N PHE A 540 -1.10 -0.30 -23.89
CA PHE A 540 -2.00 -0.09 -25.01
C PHE A 540 -3.29 0.61 -24.56
N GLY A 541 -4.09 1.06 -25.53
CA GLY A 541 -5.41 1.65 -25.31
C GLY A 541 -5.50 3.08 -25.84
N THR A 542 -6.69 3.66 -25.70
CA THR A 542 -7.01 5.00 -26.23
C THR A 542 -6.07 6.07 -25.70
N THR A 543 -5.65 6.00 -24.43
CA THR A 543 -4.69 6.93 -23.83
C THR A 543 -3.34 6.95 -24.56
N VAL A 544 -2.81 5.78 -24.94
CA VAL A 544 -1.55 5.70 -25.69
C VAL A 544 -1.73 6.29 -27.09
N ASN A 545 -2.85 6.01 -27.74
CA ASN A 545 -3.16 6.55 -29.06
C ASN A 545 -3.30 8.08 -29.05
N ILE A 546 -4.01 8.65 -28.08
CA ILE A 546 -4.14 10.11 -27.92
C ILE A 546 -2.75 10.73 -27.73
N ALA A 547 -1.93 10.21 -26.81
CA ALA A 547 -0.57 10.73 -26.58
C ALA A 547 0.28 10.75 -27.86
N SER A 548 0.22 9.68 -28.66
CA SER A 548 0.93 9.60 -29.94
C SER A 548 0.43 10.60 -30.99
N ARG A 549 -0.82 11.06 -30.89
CA ARG A 549 -1.38 12.10 -31.79
C ARG A 549 -1.13 13.52 -31.30
N LEU A 550 -0.92 13.73 -30.00
CA LEU A 550 -0.57 15.04 -29.46
C LEU A 550 0.81 15.51 -29.95
N VAL A 551 1.77 14.60 -30.09
CA VAL A 551 3.10 14.95 -30.64
C VAL A 551 3.05 15.28 -32.14
N ASP A 552 2.10 14.70 -32.89
CA ASP A 552 1.90 14.99 -34.31
C ASP A 552 1.46 16.44 -34.55
N VAL A 553 0.65 17.00 -33.64
CA VAL A 553 0.12 18.38 -33.74
C VAL A 553 0.99 19.42 -33.04
N ALA A 554 2.11 19.01 -32.43
CA ALA A 554 3.07 19.88 -31.78
C ALA A 554 3.96 20.59 -32.81
N GLU A 555 4.11 21.90 -32.66
CA GLU A 555 5.06 22.71 -33.43
C GLU A 555 6.52 22.52 -32.93
N GLU A 556 7.46 23.25 -33.54
CA GLU A 556 8.88 23.16 -33.21
C GLU A 556 9.17 23.50 -31.74
N LYS A 557 9.88 22.61 -31.03
CA LYS A 557 10.14 22.71 -29.58
C LYS A 557 8.88 22.83 -28.70
N GLU A 558 7.70 22.54 -29.25
CA GLU A 558 6.44 22.64 -28.53
C GLU A 558 6.14 21.35 -27.76
N ILE A 559 5.53 21.52 -26.58
CA ILE A 559 4.99 20.44 -25.75
C ILE A 559 3.47 20.60 -25.75
N VAL A 560 2.76 19.59 -26.24
CA VAL A 560 1.29 19.58 -26.25
C VAL A 560 0.78 18.66 -25.14
N VAL A 561 -0.01 19.21 -24.23
CA VAL A 561 -0.58 18.47 -23.11
C VAL A 561 -2.11 18.51 -23.13
N SER A 562 -2.75 17.37 -22.87
CA SER A 562 -4.21 17.22 -22.88
C SER A 562 -4.92 17.76 -21.63
N GLU A 563 -6.24 17.95 -21.71
CA GLU A 563 -7.09 18.33 -20.57
C GLU A 563 -7.00 17.43 -19.33
N PRO A 564 -7.09 16.09 -19.45
CA PRO A 564 -6.91 15.21 -18.30
C PRO A 564 -5.56 15.39 -17.62
N PHE A 565 -4.51 15.72 -18.37
CA PHE A 565 -3.17 15.95 -17.82
C PHE A 565 -3.13 17.22 -16.96
N TYR A 566 -3.55 18.37 -17.50
CA TYR A 566 -3.40 19.63 -16.77
C TYR A 566 -4.42 19.83 -15.65
N ASN A 567 -5.54 19.08 -15.64
CA ASN A 567 -6.53 19.10 -14.56
C ASN A 567 -6.22 18.11 -13.42
N PHE A 568 -5.14 17.31 -13.53
CA PHE A 568 -4.82 16.30 -12.53
C PHE A 568 -3.79 16.78 -11.51
N GLY A 569 -4.09 16.57 -10.22
CA GLY A 569 -3.20 16.88 -9.11
C GLY A 569 -2.71 18.32 -9.14
N ASP A 570 -1.42 18.53 -8.89
CA ASP A 570 -0.81 19.86 -8.84
C ASP A 570 -0.35 20.39 -10.21
N THR A 571 -0.77 19.76 -11.32
CA THR A 571 -0.28 20.13 -12.66
C THR A 571 -0.66 21.55 -13.05
N ASP A 572 -1.92 21.97 -12.81
CA ASP A 572 -2.33 23.34 -13.11
C ASP A 572 -1.58 24.36 -12.24
N LEU A 573 -1.33 24.04 -10.97
CA LEU A 573 -0.52 24.86 -10.06
C LEU A 573 0.92 24.97 -10.55
N TYR A 574 1.54 23.87 -11.01
CA TYR A 574 2.88 23.89 -11.59
C TYR A 574 2.94 24.81 -12.81
N LEU A 575 1.98 24.68 -13.73
CA LEU A 575 1.90 25.52 -14.92
C LEU A 575 1.68 27.00 -14.55
N ALA A 576 0.81 27.30 -13.58
CA ALA A 576 0.56 28.65 -13.10
C ALA A 576 1.82 29.29 -12.49
N ASN A 577 2.57 28.55 -11.67
CA ASN A 577 3.78 29.03 -11.01
C ASN A 577 4.93 29.28 -12.00
N ASN A 578 4.97 28.57 -13.12
CA ASN A 578 6.03 28.66 -14.13
C ASN A 578 5.64 29.53 -15.34
N ARG A 579 4.55 30.32 -15.31
CA ARG A 579 4.16 31.21 -16.43
C ARG A 579 5.20 32.26 -16.82
N LYS A 580 6.19 32.53 -15.98
CA LYS A 580 7.30 33.44 -16.30
C LYS A 580 8.34 32.80 -17.23
N SER A 581 8.48 31.48 -17.18
CA SER A 581 9.43 30.69 -17.98
C SER A 581 8.76 29.87 -19.07
N LEU A 582 7.45 29.60 -18.94
CA LEU A 582 6.66 28.83 -19.89
C LEU A 582 5.61 29.71 -20.57
N PHE A 583 5.62 29.73 -21.90
CA PHE A 583 4.57 30.32 -22.71
C PHE A 583 3.49 29.26 -22.96
N ILE A 584 2.28 29.52 -22.49
CA ILE A 584 1.17 28.56 -22.54
C ILE A 584 0.04 29.14 -23.37
N LYS A 585 -0.32 28.44 -24.45
CA LYS A 585 -1.49 28.75 -25.28
C LYS A 585 -2.52 27.64 -25.11
N SER A 586 -3.78 28.00 -24.85
CA SER A 586 -4.88 27.04 -24.87
C SER A 586 -5.51 27.00 -26.25
N SER A 587 -5.79 25.81 -26.77
CA SER A 587 -6.45 25.63 -28.07
C SER A 587 -7.24 24.33 -28.09
N GLU A 588 -8.08 24.16 -29.11
CA GLU A 588 -8.72 22.89 -29.43
C GLU A 588 -8.06 22.31 -30.69
N LYS A 589 -7.80 21.00 -30.68
CA LYS A 589 -7.17 20.28 -31.80
C LYS A 589 -7.99 19.05 -32.16
N GLU A 590 -8.16 18.82 -33.44
CA GLU A 590 -8.63 17.53 -33.97
C GLU A 590 -7.43 16.60 -34.10
N LEU A 591 -7.57 15.37 -33.61
CA LEU A 591 -6.50 14.37 -33.66
C LEU A 591 -6.82 13.34 -34.74
N LYS A 592 -5.83 12.98 -35.56
CA LYS A 592 -5.99 11.98 -36.63
C LYS A 592 -6.48 10.65 -36.04
N GLY A 593 -7.61 10.15 -36.56
CA GLY A 593 -8.28 8.93 -36.06
C GLY A 593 -9.35 9.19 -35.00
N PHE A 594 -9.56 10.44 -34.58
CA PHE A 594 -10.59 10.89 -33.64
C PHE A 594 -11.47 12.00 -34.26
N GLU A 595 -11.85 11.83 -35.52
CA GLU A 595 -12.48 12.89 -36.36
C GLU A 595 -13.85 13.40 -35.86
N LYS A 596 -14.42 12.79 -34.82
CA LYS A 596 -15.70 13.21 -34.21
C LYS A 596 -15.53 13.98 -32.90
N GLU A 597 -14.30 14.21 -32.45
CA GLU A 597 -13.99 14.79 -31.15
C GLU A 597 -12.92 15.89 -31.29
N THR A 598 -13.14 17.02 -30.63
CA THR A 598 -12.09 18.04 -30.44
C THR A 598 -11.48 17.87 -29.06
N PHE A 599 -10.16 18.01 -28.99
CA PHE A 599 -9.41 17.87 -27.74
C PHE A 599 -8.94 19.24 -27.27
N LYS A 600 -9.32 19.61 -26.05
CA LYS A 600 -8.74 20.77 -25.38
C LYS A 600 -7.31 20.45 -24.98
N VAL A 601 -6.39 21.31 -25.42
CA VAL A 601 -4.96 21.15 -25.19
C VAL A 601 -4.34 22.45 -24.71
N LYS A 602 -3.26 22.32 -23.94
CA LYS A 602 -2.32 23.39 -23.67
C LYS A 602 -1.05 23.13 -24.48
N GLN A 603 -0.68 24.11 -25.28
CA GLN A 603 0.56 24.19 -26.04
C GLN A 603 1.57 24.98 -25.21
N ILE A 604 2.72 24.37 -24.91
CA ILE A 604 3.74 24.90 -24.00
C ILE A 604 5.06 25.06 -24.75
N SER A 605 5.68 26.23 -24.66
CA SER A 605 7.03 26.49 -25.17
C SER A 605 7.89 27.24 -24.14
N MET A 606 9.21 26.99 -24.18
CA MET A 606 10.18 27.73 -23.33
C MET A 606 10.73 28.99 -24.02
N GLU A 607 10.59 29.08 -25.35
CA GLU A 607 10.99 30.23 -26.15
C GLU A 607 9.73 30.89 -26.74
N ARG A 608 9.75 32.20 -26.95
CA ARG A 608 8.65 32.87 -27.66
C ARG A 608 8.66 32.39 -29.11
N THR A 609 7.60 31.71 -29.53
CA THR A 609 7.36 31.39 -30.92
C THR A 609 7.38 32.70 -31.72
N SER A 610 8.28 32.80 -32.70
CA SER A 610 8.30 33.95 -33.60
C SER A 610 6.94 33.99 -34.31
N LEU A 611 6.20 35.09 -34.18
CA LEU A 611 4.97 35.28 -34.94
C LEU A 611 5.33 35.18 -36.43
N ARG A 612 5.01 34.06 -37.08
CA ARG A 612 4.97 34.00 -38.54
C ARG A 612 3.82 34.90 -38.96
N LEU A 613 4.16 36.13 -39.38
CA LEU A 613 3.29 36.95 -40.21
C LEU A 613 2.97 36.11 -41.44
N VAL A 614 1.76 35.59 -41.50
CA VAL A 614 1.17 35.13 -42.76
C VAL A 614 0.87 36.41 -43.54
N ILE A 615 1.73 36.75 -44.50
CA ILE A 615 1.50 37.82 -45.48
C ILE A 615 0.68 37.25 -46.62
#